data_AF-X1FQK2-F1
#
_entry.id   AF-X1FQK2-F1
#
_cell.length_a   1.000
_cell.length_b   1.000
_cell.length_c   1.000
_cell.angle_alpha   90.00
_cell.angle_beta   90.00
_cell.angle_gamma   90.00
#
_symmetry.space_group_name_H-M   'P 1'
#
loop_
_entity.id
_entity.type
_entity.pdbx_description
1 polymer ?
#
loop_
_entity_poly.entity_id
_entity_poly.type
_entity_poly.pdbx_seq_one_letter_code
_entity_poly.pdbx_strand_id
1 'polypeptide(L)'
;RGLAEVDEALDILCRHPATATRVSQKIATYFVGDTPPPALVQRMAQTFQKTDGDIAAVLATMVHAPEFIASLKPGAKFKDPVQYVMSAVRLAYDRKPILNTGPIQNWLNRLSEGLFNHQTPDGYPLTSEAWNGPGQMMLRFEVARQIGSGSAGLFKPEGANAVDQPGFPLLQNALYFTTLRHTLSTTTVAALDQAVSPQDWNTLFLSSPEFMR
;
A
#
# COMPACT_ATOMS: atom_id res chain seq x y z
N ARG A 1 0.81 -27.63 33.35
CA ARG A 1 0.58 -26.21 33.03
C ARG A 1 0.99 -26.05 31.57
N GLY A 2 0.13 -25.47 30.73
CA GLY A 2 0.21 -25.59 29.27
C GLY A 2 0.01 -24.22 28.65
N LEU A 3 -1.17 -23.97 28.08
CA LEU A 3 -1.53 -22.66 27.51
C LEU A 3 -1.27 -21.48 28.47
N ALA A 4 -1.60 -21.63 29.75
CA ALA A 4 -1.40 -20.56 30.74
C ALA A 4 0.08 -20.11 30.90
N GLU A 5 1.05 -21.01 30.71
CA GLU A 5 2.48 -20.64 30.74
C GLU A 5 2.90 -19.92 29.46
N VAL A 6 2.27 -20.26 28.33
CA VAL A 6 2.46 -19.55 27.06
C VAL A 6 1.91 -18.14 27.16
N ASP A 7 0.71 -17.96 27.72
CA ASP A 7 0.10 -16.65 27.92
C ASP A 7 0.94 -15.78 28.86
N GLU A 8 1.45 -16.34 29.96
CA GLU A 8 2.37 -15.63 30.87
C GLU A 8 3.66 -15.20 30.15
N ALA A 9 4.26 -16.09 29.35
CA ALA A 9 5.43 -15.76 28.56
C ALA A 9 5.15 -14.66 27.52
N LEU A 10 3.99 -14.69 26.87
CA LEU A 10 3.56 -13.66 25.93
C LEU A 10 3.36 -12.32 26.63
N ASP A 11 2.73 -12.31 27.81
CA ASP A 11 2.55 -11.10 28.63
C ASP A 11 3.89 -10.44 28.99
N ILE A 12 4.87 -11.24 29.41
CA ILE A 12 6.22 -10.76 29.71
C ILE A 12 6.88 -10.17 28.46
N LEU A 13 6.79 -10.86 27.32
CA LEU A 13 7.37 -10.40 26.07
C LEU A 13 6.69 -9.12 25.56
N CYS A 14 5.37 -9.03 25.64
CA CYS A 14 4.59 -7.87 25.24
C CYS A 14 4.94 -6.63 26.06
N ARG A 15 5.11 -6.78 27.37
CA ARG A 15 5.47 -5.67 28.29
C ARG A 15 6.93 -5.27 28.24
N HIS A 16 7.80 -6.07 27.61
CA HIS A 16 9.22 -5.75 27.52
C HIS A 16 9.44 -4.45 26.71
N PRO A 17 10.26 -3.49 27.18
CA PRO A 17 10.48 -2.20 26.50
C PRO A 17 10.98 -2.33 25.06
N ALA A 18 11.76 -3.37 24.76
CA ALA A 18 12.22 -3.64 23.40
C ALA A 18 11.06 -3.96 22.44
N THR A 19 9.98 -4.59 22.92
CA THR A 19 8.78 -4.89 22.12
C THR A 19 8.04 -3.61 21.77
N ALA A 20 7.86 -2.70 22.74
CA ALA A 20 7.25 -1.39 22.50
C ALA A 20 8.01 -0.61 21.42
N THR A 21 9.34 -0.57 21.50
CA THR A 21 10.20 0.07 20.49
C THR A 21 10.11 -0.62 19.13
N ARG A 22 10.17 -1.96 19.10
CA ARG A 22 10.10 -2.77 17.87
C ARG A 22 8.78 -2.58 17.13
N VAL A 23 7.65 -2.67 17.83
CA VAL A 23 6.30 -2.50 17.26
C VAL A 23 6.13 -1.07 16.77
N SER A 24 6.47 -0.07 17.60
CA SER A 24 6.39 1.34 17.21
C SER A 24 7.25 1.66 15.99
N GLN A 25 8.46 1.09 15.91
CA GLN A 25 9.33 1.22 14.76
C GLN A 25 8.68 0.63 13.49
N LYS A 26 8.11 -0.58 13.55
CA LYS A 26 7.44 -1.19 12.38
C LYS A 26 6.24 -0.35 11.92
N ILE A 27 5.40 0.12 12.85
CA ILE A 27 4.25 0.99 12.55
C ILE A 27 4.73 2.29 11.90
N ALA A 28 5.70 2.98 12.50
CA ALA A 28 6.24 4.22 11.95
C ALA A 28 6.91 3.99 10.58
N THR A 29 7.63 2.88 10.39
CA THR A 29 8.21 2.53 9.08
C THR A 29 7.16 2.35 8.00
N TYR A 30 6.01 1.74 8.35
CA TYR A 30 4.91 1.54 7.42
C TYR A 30 4.21 2.86 7.03
N PHE A 31 3.89 3.71 8.02
CA PHE A 31 3.06 4.90 7.79
C PHE A 31 3.83 6.20 7.50
N VAL A 32 5.06 6.33 8.00
CA VAL A 32 5.82 7.60 7.94
C VAL A 32 6.95 7.56 6.92
N GLY A 33 7.64 6.43 6.76
CA GLY A 33 8.76 6.33 5.82
C GLY A 33 9.76 5.25 6.23
N ASP A 34 10.65 4.86 5.32
CA ASP A 34 11.60 3.77 5.56
C ASP A 34 12.49 3.99 6.79
N THR A 35 12.83 5.25 7.08
CA THR A 35 13.67 5.68 8.20
C THR A 35 12.92 6.69 9.08
N PRO A 36 11.92 6.26 9.87
CA PRO A 36 11.12 7.18 10.68
C PRO A 36 12.00 7.84 11.76
N PRO A 37 11.74 9.13 12.12
CA PRO A 37 12.54 9.82 13.12
C PRO A 37 12.56 9.11 14.49
N PRO A 38 13.73 8.92 15.12
CA PRO A 38 13.82 8.23 16.42
C PRO A 38 12.94 8.84 17.52
N ALA A 39 12.78 10.17 17.51
CA ALA A 39 11.93 10.88 18.46
C ALA A 39 10.45 10.48 18.36
N LEU A 40 9.94 10.28 17.14
CA LEU A 40 8.58 9.79 16.92
C LEU A 40 8.41 8.37 17.48
N VAL A 41 9.34 7.48 17.13
CA VAL A 41 9.33 6.08 17.59
C VAL A 41 9.37 6.01 19.11
N GLN A 42 10.18 6.86 19.75
CA GLN A 42 10.26 6.92 21.21
C GLN A 42 8.93 7.37 21.85
N ARG A 43 8.24 8.39 21.29
CA ARG A 43 6.93 8.84 21.80
C ARG A 43 5.85 7.76 21.64
N MET A 44 5.87 7.05 20.51
CA MET A 44 4.99 5.90 20.26
C MET A 44 5.26 4.76 21.24
N ALA A 45 6.53 4.41 21.47
CA ALA A 45 6.91 3.34 22.40
C ALA A 45 6.56 3.68 23.86
N GLN A 46 6.67 4.95 24.27
CA GLN A 46 6.19 5.40 25.58
C GLN A 46 4.67 5.29 25.70
N THR A 47 3.93 5.58 24.62
CA THR A 47 2.47 5.39 24.60
C THR A 47 2.14 3.91 24.78
N PHE A 48 2.75 3.04 23.98
CA PHE A 48 2.58 1.59 24.06
C PHE A 48 2.78 1.07 25.50
N GLN A 49 3.85 1.49 26.18
CA GLN A 49 4.12 1.04 27.57
C GLN A 49 3.10 1.59 28.57
N LYS A 50 2.66 2.85 28.42
CA LYS A 50 1.69 3.48 29.31
C LYS A 50 0.29 2.88 29.17
N THR A 51 -0.04 2.37 27.99
CA THR A 51 -1.37 1.85 27.66
C THR A 51 -1.42 0.32 27.60
N ASP A 52 -0.41 -0.36 28.15
CA ASP A 52 -0.27 -1.83 28.13
C ASP A 52 -0.48 -2.44 26.72
N GLY A 53 0.06 -1.79 25.70
CA GLY A 53 0.04 -2.29 24.31
C GLY A 53 -1.14 -1.84 23.44
N ASP A 54 -1.97 -0.87 23.88
CA ASP A 54 -3.06 -0.34 23.04
C ASP A 54 -2.53 0.27 21.72
N ILE A 55 -2.75 -0.45 20.62
CA ILE A 55 -2.31 -0.06 19.28
C ILE A 55 -3.07 1.17 18.76
N ALA A 56 -4.34 1.35 19.13
CA ALA A 56 -5.12 2.51 18.71
C ALA A 56 -4.54 3.79 19.33
N ALA A 57 -4.15 3.73 20.61
CA ALA A 57 -3.47 4.84 21.28
C ALA A 57 -2.11 5.16 20.62
N VAL A 58 -1.34 4.13 20.27
CA VAL A 58 -0.04 4.29 19.58
C VAL A 58 -0.20 4.93 18.21
N LEU A 59 -1.19 4.49 17.43
CA LEU A 59 -1.53 5.09 16.13
C LEU A 59 -2.00 6.53 16.30
N ALA A 60 -2.80 6.84 17.33
CA ALA A 60 -3.22 8.21 17.61
C ALA A 60 -2.01 9.11 17.92
N THR A 61 -1.05 8.65 18.72
CA THR A 61 0.21 9.38 18.97
C THR A 61 0.97 9.67 17.68
N MET A 62 1.01 8.72 16.74
CA MET A 62 1.67 8.90 15.44
C MET A 62 0.91 9.90 14.55
N VAL A 63 -0.40 9.72 14.37
CA VAL A 63 -1.21 10.53 13.45
C VAL A 63 -1.23 12.01 13.84
N HIS A 64 -1.17 12.32 15.14
CA HIS A 64 -1.13 13.70 15.63
C HIS A 64 0.30 14.29 15.70
N ALA A 65 1.32 13.52 15.32
CA ALA A 65 2.70 13.97 15.34
C ALA A 65 3.04 14.83 14.10
N PRO A 66 3.88 15.87 14.24
CA PRO A 66 4.32 16.68 13.10
C PRO A 66 5.07 15.87 12.04
N GLU A 67 5.77 14.80 12.44
CA GLU A 67 6.48 13.89 11.54
C GLU A 67 5.53 13.14 10.61
N PHE A 68 4.32 12.78 11.06
CA PHE A 68 3.30 12.15 10.22
C PHE A 68 2.74 13.13 9.20
N ILE A 69 2.42 14.37 9.61
CA ILE A 69 1.97 15.41 8.66
C ILE A 69 3.05 15.68 7.60
N ALA A 70 4.33 15.67 8.00
CA ALA A 70 5.44 15.83 7.08
C ALA A 70 5.56 14.67 6.08
N SER A 71 5.20 13.43 6.46
CA SER A 71 5.24 12.27 5.57
C SER A 71 4.10 12.22 4.55
N LEU A 72 3.04 13.02 4.73
CA LEU A 72 1.93 13.11 3.75
C LEU A 72 2.29 13.89 2.48
N LYS A 73 3.50 14.46 2.41
CA LYS A 73 3.97 15.16 1.20
C LYS A 73 4.11 14.17 0.03
N PRO A 74 3.70 14.55 -1.20
CA PRO A 74 3.83 13.69 -2.36
C PRO A 74 5.26 13.17 -2.55
N GLY A 75 5.39 11.88 -2.85
CA GLY A 75 6.70 11.28 -3.16
C GLY A 75 7.51 10.82 -1.95
N ALA A 76 6.96 10.85 -0.73
CA ALA A 76 7.69 10.55 0.50
C ALA A 76 8.00 9.06 0.71
N LYS A 77 7.14 8.13 0.25
CA LYS A 77 7.32 6.69 0.46
C LYS A 77 6.92 5.89 -0.77
N PHE A 78 7.80 4.98 -1.20
CA PHE A 78 7.48 4.03 -2.26
C PHE A 78 6.42 3.03 -1.78
N LYS A 79 5.39 2.82 -2.60
CA LYS A 79 4.31 1.86 -2.31
C LYS A 79 4.80 0.43 -2.40
N ASP A 80 4.53 -0.39 -1.38
CA ASP A 80 4.60 -1.85 -1.52
C ASP A 80 3.57 -2.35 -2.56
N PRO A 81 3.67 -3.60 -3.06
CA PRO A 81 2.70 -4.15 -4.00
C PRO A 81 1.23 -4.05 -3.57
N VAL A 82 0.90 -4.26 -2.30
CA VAL A 82 -0.47 -4.13 -1.76
C VAL A 82 -0.97 -2.69 -1.92
N GLN A 83 -0.22 -1.70 -1.42
CA GLN A 83 -0.54 -0.29 -1.54
C GLN A 83 -0.68 0.13 -3.00
N TYR A 84 0.22 -0.33 -3.86
CA TYR A 84 0.20 -0.05 -5.30
C TYR A 84 -1.08 -0.58 -5.95
N VAL A 85 -1.36 -1.88 -5.81
CA VAL A 85 -2.51 -2.52 -6.44
C VAL A 85 -3.83 -1.94 -5.90
N MET A 86 -3.96 -1.80 -4.59
CA MET A 86 -5.19 -1.31 -3.97
C MET A 86 -5.48 0.15 -4.33
N SER A 87 -4.46 1.02 -4.32
CA SER A 87 -4.64 2.41 -4.73
C SER A 87 -4.95 2.54 -6.22
N ALA A 88 -4.33 1.73 -7.08
CA ALA A 88 -4.60 1.71 -8.53
C ALA A 88 -6.03 1.28 -8.83
N VAL A 89 -6.49 0.16 -8.23
CA VAL A 89 -7.87 -0.33 -8.39
C VAL A 89 -8.87 0.69 -7.85
N ARG A 90 -8.61 1.27 -6.67
CA ARG A 90 -9.50 2.28 -6.07
C ARG A 90 -9.60 3.53 -6.94
N LEU A 91 -8.50 3.99 -7.52
CA LEU A 91 -8.50 5.15 -8.39
C LEU A 91 -9.18 4.88 -9.74
N ALA A 92 -8.97 3.69 -10.31
CA ALA A 92 -9.54 3.30 -11.61
C ALA A 92 -11.05 3.11 -11.55
N TYR A 93 -11.55 2.45 -10.50
CA TYR A 93 -12.93 1.96 -10.45
C TYR A 93 -13.82 2.63 -9.40
N ASP A 94 -13.26 3.62 -8.69
CA ASP A 94 -13.92 4.38 -7.63
C ASP A 94 -14.72 3.47 -6.67
N ARG A 95 -16.02 3.74 -6.45
CA ARG A 95 -16.84 3.08 -5.42
C ARG A 95 -17.50 1.79 -5.91
N LYS A 96 -17.14 1.30 -7.10
CA LYS A 96 -17.76 0.09 -7.67
C LYS A 96 -17.32 -1.13 -6.85
N PRO A 97 -18.24 -1.92 -6.26
CA PRO A 97 -17.87 -3.10 -5.50
C PRO A 97 -17.16 -4.13 -6.38
N ILE A 98 -16.03 -4.64 -5.89
CA ILE A 98 -15.29 -5.73 -6.53
C ILE A 98 -16.02 -7.04 -6.22
N LEU A 99 -16.39 -7.79 -7.26
CA LEU A 99 -17.14 -9.04 -7.14
C LEU A 99 -16.23 -10.27 -7.25
N ASN A 100 -15.04 -10.10 -7.85
CA ASN A 100 -14.05 -11.15 -8.01
C ASN A 100 -12.66 -10.61 -7.64
N THR A 101 -12.09 -11.12 -6.54
CA THR A 101 -10.77 -10.72 -6.05
C THR A 101 -9.62 -11.52 -6.66
N GLY A 102 -9.91 -12.55 -7.46
CA GLY A 102 -8.89 -13.40 -8.11
C GLY A 102 -7.83 -12.62 -8.90
N PRO A 103 -8.18 -11.58 -9.69
CA PRO A 103 -7.20 -10.74 -10.37
C PRO A 103 -6.25 -10.02 -9.41
N ILE A 104 -6.78 -9.42 -8.32
CA ILE A 104 -5.98 -8.75 -7.29
C ILE A 104 -5.01 -9.73 -6.64
N GLN A 105 -5.50 -10.91 -6.24
CA GLN A 105 -4.66 -11.94 -5.64
C GLN A 105 -3.55 -12.41 -6.61
N ASN A 106 -3.85 -12.54 -7.90
CA ASN A 106 -2.86 -12.90 -8.92
C ASN A 106 -1.77 -11.82 -9.05
N TRP A 107 -2.16 -10.54 -9.13
CA TRP A 107 -1.21 -9.42 -9.21
C TRP A 107 -0.28 -9.39 -8.00
N LEU A 108 -0.82 -9.52 -6.79
CA LEU A 108 -0.02 -9.56 -5.55
C LEU A 108 0.94 -10.75 -5.53
N ASN A 109 0.50 -11.93 -5.94
CA ASN A 109 1.37 -13.10 -6.06
C ASN A 109 2.51 -12.89 -7.06
N ARG A 110 2.23 -12.28 -8.22
CA ARG A 110 3.25 -11.98 -9.23
C ARG A 110 4.25 -10.94 -8.74
N LEU A 111 3.81 -9.98 -7.92
CA LEU A 111 4.65 -8.97 -7.29
C LEU A 111 5.33 -9.46 -5.99
N SER A 112 5.23 -10.76 -5.68
CA SER A 112 5.83 -11.40 -4.51
C SER A 112 5.30 -10.94 -3.15
N GLU A 113 4.10 -10.36 -3.09
CA GLU A 113 3.41 -9.98 -1.84
C GLU A 113 2.03 -10.66 -1.74
N GLY A 114 2.00 -11.96 -2.04
CA GLY A 114 0.78 -12.77 -2.00
C GLY A 114 0.22 -12.93 -0.59
N LEU A 115 -1.10 -13.06 -0.48
CA LEU A 115 -1.75 -13.31 0.81
C LEU A 115 -1.27 -14.66 1.38
N PHE A 116 -0.82 -14.65 2.64
CA PHE A 116 -0.24 -15.81 3.34
C PHE A 116 0.97 -16.47 2.65
N ASN A 117 1.65 -15.74 1.76
CA ASN A 117 2.74 -16.30 0.96
C ASN A 117 4.16 -15.94 1.50
N HIS A 118 4.24 -15.55 2.78
CA HIS A 118 5.50 -15.33 3.50
C HIS A 118 5.58 -16.31 4.67
N GLN A 119 6.58 -17.19 4.66
CA GLN A 119 6.63 -18.35 5.57
C GLN A 119 7.04 -17.99 7.00
N THR A 120 7.89 -16.97 7.15
CA THR A 120 8.45 -16.61 8.46
C THR A 120 7.54 -15.61 9.18
N PRO A 121 7.55 -15.60 10.53
CA PRO A 121 6.62 -14.78 11.32
C PRO A 121 6.94 -13.28 11.31
N ASP A 122 8.04 -12.87 10.68
CA ASP A 122 8.47 -11.47 10.61
C ASP A 122 7.69 -10.63 9.59
N GLY A 123 6.99 -11.29 8.66
CA GLY A 123 6.17 -10.66 7.63
C GLY A 123 6.98 -10.07 6.47
N TYR A 124 6.27 -9.50 5.50
CA TYR A 124 6.90 -8.86 4.34
C TYR A 124 7.74 -7.62 4.72
N PRO A 125 8.82 -7.33 3.96
CA PRO A 125 9.63 -6.14 4.19
C PRO A 125 8.81 -4.84 4.05
N LEU A 126 9.02 -3.89 4.97
CA LEU A 126 8.30 -2.61 4.99
C LEU A 126 9.03 -1.49 4.22
N THR A 127 10.27 -1.73 3.77
CA THR A 127 11.13 -0.73 3.13
C THR A 127 11.04 -0.80 1.60
N SER A 128 11.24 0.35 0.96
CA SER A 128 11.15 0.49 -0.50
C SER A 128 12.18 -0.34 -1.27
N GLU A 129 13.36 -0.56 -0.71
CA GLU A 129 14.46 -1.31 -1.31
C GLU A 129 14.06 -2.74 -1.70
N ALA A 130 13.18 -3.38 -0.92
CA ALA A 130 12.67 -4.70 -1.24
C ALA A 130 11.75 -4.73 -2.48
N TRP A 131 11.20 -3.58 -2.89
CA TRP A 131 10.10 -3.49 -3.84
C TRP A 131 10.41 -2.69 -5.11
N ASN A 132 11.56 -2.03 -5.20
CA ASN A 132 11.89 -1.10 -6.29
C ASN A 132 12.83 -1.68 -7.38
N GLY A 133 13.11 -2.99 -7.32
CA GLY A 133 13.98 -3.66 -8.29
C GLY A 133 13.43 -3.65 -9.73
N PRO A 134 14.29 -3.71 -10.77
CA PRO A 134 13.86 -3.61 -12.18
C PRO A 134 12.78 -4.63 -12.59
N GLY A 135 12.90 -5.88 -12.13
CA GLY A 135 11.89 -6.92 -12.40
C GLY A 135 10.52 -6.60 -11.80
N GLN A 136 10.50 -5.99 -10.60
CA GLN A 136 9.27 -5.51 -9.97
C GLN A 136 8.67 -4.35 -10.75
N MET A 137 9.49 -3.43 -11.28
CA MET A 137 8.99 -2.29 -12.06
C MET A 137 8.35 -2.73 -13.38
N MET A 138 8.95 -3.70 -14.06
CA MET A 138 8.37 -4.32 -15.26
C MET A 138 7.02 -4.98 -14.96
N LEU A 139 6.92 -5.71 -13.85
CA LEU A 139 5.65 -6.33 -13.44
C LEU A 139 4.58 -5.31 -13.07
N ARG A 140 4.96 -4.21 -12.39
CA ARG A 140 4.04 -3.10 -12.12
C ARG A 140 3.53 -2.45 -13.40
N PHE A 141 4.36 -2.26 -14.42
CA PHE A 141 3.91 -1.77 -15.72
C PHE A 141 2.84 -2.69 -16.34
N GLU A 142 3.05 -4.01 -16.30
CA GLU A 142 2.06 -4.97 -16.80
C GLU A 142 0.77 -4.95 -15.97
N VAL A 143 0.86 -4.84 -14.63
CA VAL A 143 -0.31 -4.69 -13.76
C VAL A 143 -1.06 -3.37 -14.04
N ALA A 144 -0.35 -2.26 -14.21
CA ALA A 144 -0.90 -0.97 -14.65
C ALA A 144 -1.67 -1.12 -15.95
N ARG A 145 -1.10 -1.83 -16.94
CA ARG A 145 -1.75 -2.10 -18.22
C ARG A 145 -3.03 -2.91 -18.05
N GLN A 146 -3.01 -3.94 -17.21
CA GLN A 146 -4.19 -4.74 -16.92
C GLN A 146 -5.30 -3.93 -16.25
N ILE A 147 -4.95 -3.07 -15.27
CA ILE A 147 -5.92 -2.19 -14.60
C ILE A 147 -6.41 -1.08 -15.55
N GLY A 148 -5.52 -0.50 -16.36
CA GLY A 148 -5.81 0.66 -17.20
C GLY A 148 -6.51 0.35 -18.53
N SER A 149 -6.44 -0.90 -18.99
CA SER A 149 -7.09 -1.34 -20.24
C SER A 149 -8.52 -1.89 -20.04
N GLY A 150 -8.86 -2.36 -18.84
CA GLY A 150 -10.18 -2.85 -18.49
C GLY A 150 -10.20 -3.51 -17.11
N SER A 151 -11.38 -3.92 -16.63
CA SER A 151 -11.53 -4.42 -15.26
C SER A 151 -10.94 -5.79 -14.97
N ALA A 152 -10.26 -6.45 -15.92
CA ALA A 152 -9.61 -7.76 -15.72
C ALA A 152 -10.51 -8.82 -15.04
N GLY A 153 -11.84 -8.75 -15.22
CA GLY A 153 -12.80 -9.64 -14.55
C GLY A 153 -13.10 -9.32 -13.08
N LEU A 154 -12.68 -8.18 -12.55
CA LEU A 154 -12.96 -7.72 -11.16
C LEU A 154 -14.46 -7.61 -10.86
N PHE A 155 -15.29 -7.37 -11.87
CA PHE A 155 -16.74 -7.20 -11.76
C PHE A 155 -17.52 -8.39 -12.30
N LYS A 156 -16.84 -9.53 -12.48
CA LYS A 156 -17.49 -10.78 -12.83
C LYS A 156 -18.10 -11.38 -11.55
N PRO A 157 -19.43 -11.55 -11.46
CA PRO A 157 -20.06 -12.24 -10.35
C PRO A 157 -19.63 -13.72 -10.30
N GLU A 158 -19.84 -14.37 -9.16
CA GLU A 158 -19.71 -15.82 -9.06
C GLU A 158 -20.83 -16.55 -9.83
N GLY A 159 -20.48 -17.67 -10.46
CA GLY A 159 -21.43 -18.54 -11.16
C GLY A 159 -20.93 -19.00 -12.54
N ALA A 160 -21.29 -20.23 -12.91
CA ALA A 160 -20.80 -20.88 -14.14
C ALA A 160 -21.11 -20.07 -15.43
N ASN A 161 -22.21 -19.30 -15.44
CA ASN A 161 -22.65 -18.48 -16.57
C ASN A 161 -22.64 -16.98 -16.25
N ALA A 162 -21.97 -16.56 -15.17
CA ALA A 162 -21.90 -15.16 -14.82
C ALA A 162 -21.11 -14.37 -15.88
N VAL A 163 -21.73 -13.32 -16.40
CA VAL A 163 -21.13 -12.43 -17.40
C VAL A 163 -20.42 -11.28 -16.68
N ASP A 164 -19.21 -10.96 -17.12
CA ASP A 164 -18.48 -9.80 -16.60
C ASP A 164 -19.25 -8.51 -16.93
N GLN A 165 -19.33 -7.61 -15.96
CA GLN A 165 -19.88 -6.27 -16.15
C GLN A 165 -18.74 -5.27 -16.07
N PRO A 166 -17.95 -5.13 -17.14
CA PRO A 166 -16.67 -4.46 -17.05
C PRO A 166 -16.84 -3.01 -16.59
N GLY A 167 -15.99 -2.60 -15.65
CA GLY A 167 -15.86 -1.21 -15.26
C GLY A 167 -14.92 -0.51 -16.23
N PHE A 168 -15.23 0.73 -16.57
CA PHE A 168 -14.30 1.58 -17.31
C PHE A 168 -13.37 2.28 -16.33
N PRO A 169 -12.04 2.17 -16.50
CA PRO A 169 -11.09 2.86 -15.64
C PRO A 169 -11.15 4.38 -15.89
N LEU A 170 -11.63 5.16 -14.91
CA LEU A 170 -11.80 6.62 -14.99
C LEU A 170 -10.75 7.35 -14.16
N LEU A 171 -9.49 7.30 -14.62
CA LEU A 171 -8.35 7.92 -13.93
C LEU A 171 -8.25 9.44 -14.17
N GLN A 172 -8.68 9.92 -15.34
CA GLN A 172 -8.73 11.35 -15.68
C GLN A 172 -9.98 12.02 -15.10
N ASN A 173 -10.14 11.96 -13.78
CA ASN A 173 -11.28 12.52 -13.06
C ASN A 173 -10.92 13.85 -12.38
N ALA A 174 -11.86 14.43 -11.62
CA ALA A 174 -11.63 15.69 -10.91
C ALA A 174 -10.39 15.66 -10.01
N LEU A 175 -10.19 14.58 -9.25
CA LEU A 175 -9.01 14.42 -8.37
C LEU A 175 -7.70 14.48 -9.15
N TYR A 176 -7.67 13.92 -10.37
CA TYR A 176 -6.51 14.03 -11.24
C TYR A 176 -6.21 15.50 -11.58
N PHE A 177 -7.19 16.22 -12.14
CA PHE A 177 -6.97 17.58 -12.64
C PHE A 177 -6.76 18.62 -11.53
N THR A 178 -7.39 18.47 -10.36
CA THR A 178 -7.29 19.44 -9.25
C THR A 178 -6.10 19.20 -8.34
N THR A 179 -5.55 17.98 -8.31
CA THR A 179 -4.58 17.60 -7.28
C THR A 179 -3.42 16.81 -7.86
N LEU A 180 -3.66 15.62 -8.43
CA LEU A 180 -2.57 14.72 -8.81
C LEU A 180 -1.71 15.29 -9.94
N ARG A 181 -2.30 15.98 -10.91
CA ARG A 181 -1.55 16.59 -12.03
C ARG A 181 -0.48 17.57 -11.55
N HIS A 182 -0.72 18.27 -10.45
CA HIS A 182 0.22 19.24 -9.87
C HIS A 182 1.41 18.58 -9.16
N THR A 183 1.37 17.28 -8.91
CA THR A 183 2.46 16.54 -8.28
C THR A 183 3.34 15.81 -9.29
N LEU A 184 2.99 15.84 -10.58
CA LEU A 184 3.72 15.14 -11.64
C LEU A 184 4.94 15.93 -12.11
N SER A 185 6.04 15.23 -12.37
CA SER A 185 7.19 15.80 -13.06
C SER A 185 6.85 16.17 -14.50
N THR A 186 7.65 17.07 -15.07
CA THR A 186 7.54 17.44 -16.49
C THR A 186 7.73 16.25 -17.42
N THR A 187 8.60 15.30 -17.06
CA THR A 187 8.81 14.05 -17.80
C THR A 187 7.57 13.18 -17.82
N THR A 188 6.92 12.97 -16.66
CA THR A 188 5.69 12.19 -16.58
C THR A 188 4.56 12.85 -17.38
N VAL A 189 4.40 14.18 -17.27
CA VAL A 189 3.40 14.92 -18.06
C VAL A 189 3.66 14.77 -19.56
N ALA A 190 4.90 14.94 -20.01
CA ALA A 190 5.25 14.79 -21.42
C ALA A 190 4.98 13.37 -21.97
N ALA A 191 5.19 12.33 -21.14
CA ALA A 191 4.85 10.96 -21.51
C ALA A 191 3.32 10.78 -21.64
N LEU A 192 2.55 11.33 -20.70
CA LEU A 192 1.08 11.29 -20.74
C LEU A 192 0.50 12.02 -21.95
N ASP A 193 1.09 13.15 -22.36
CA ASP A 193 0.67 13.93 -23.53
C ASP A 193 0.91 13.20 -24.86
N GLN A 194 1.81 12.18 -24.87
CA GLN A 194 2.08 11.32 -26.03
C GLN A 194 1.21 10.07 -26.09
N ALA A 195 0.32 9.85 -25.11
CA ALA A 195 -0.51 8.67 -25.06
C ALA A 195 -1.45 8.59 -26.28
N VAL A 196 -1.47 7.43 -26.95
CA VAL A 196 -2.23 7.26 -28.19
C VAL A 196 -3.69 6.80 -27.97
N SER A 197 -4.04 6.46 -26.72
CA SER A 197 -5.38 6.04 -26.33
C SER A 197 -5.62 6.26 -24.83
N PRO A 198 -6.88 6.26 -24.36
CA PRO A 198 -7.17 6.29 -22.92
C PRO A 198 -6.52 5.14 -22.14
N GLN A 199 -6.43 3.94 -22.72
CA GLN A 199 -5.81 2.77 -22.09
C GLN A 199 -4.29 2.93 -21.97
N ASP A 200 -3.67 3.48 -23.00
CA ASP A 200 -2.24 3.82 -23.00
C ASP A 200 -1.96 4.89 -21.95
N TRP A 201 -2.76 5.96 -21.91
CA TRP A 201 -2.68 7.01 -20.90
C TRP A 201 -2.80 6.44 -19.49
N ASN A 202 -3.79 5.57 -19.25
CA ASN A 202 -4.01 4.93 -17.96
C ASN A 202 -2.81 4.07 -17.53
N THR A 203 -2.24 3.34 -18.48
CA THR A 203 -1.06 2.49 -18.25
C THR A 203 0.13 3.36 -17.85
N LEU A 204 0.44 4.39 -18.65
CA LEU A 204 1.53 5.32 -18.40
C LEU A 204 1.39 6.00 -17.03
N PHE A 205 0.19 6.49 -16.70
CA PHE A 205 -0.07 7.15 -15.42
C PHE A 205 0.11 6.21 -14.23
N LEU A 206 -0.48 5.01 -14.25
CA LEU A 206 -0.36 4.02 -13.17
C LEU A 206 1.04 3.41 -13.07
N SER A 207 1.86 3.53 -14.12
CA SER A 207 3.28 3.12 -14.10
C SER A 207 4.25 4.27 -13.83
N SER A 208 3.76 5.49 -13.57
CA SER A 208 4.62 6.65 -13.35
C SER A 208 5.37 6.57 -12.01
N PRO A 209 6.59 7.13 -11.90
CA PRO A 209 7.31 7.21 -10.63
C PRO A 209 6.52 7.88 -9.52
N GLU A 210 5.70 8.88 -9.85
CA GLU A 210 4.86 9.60 -8.90
C GLU A 210 3.71 8.73 -8.38
N PHE A 211 3.09 7.92 -9.24
CA PHE A 211 2.05 7.00 -8.80
C PHE A 211 2.62 5.83 -7.98
N MET A 212 3.88 5.46 -8.17
CA MET A 212 4.55 4.45 -7.35
C MET A 212 4.88 4.92 -5.92
N ARG A 213 4.70 6.20 -5.60
CA ARG A 213 5.03 6.81 -4.30
C ARG A 213 3.82 7.43 -3.59
#